data_AF-T1C1W6-F1
#
_entry.id   AF-T1C1W6-F1
#
_cell.length_a   1.000
_cell.length_b   1.000
_cell.length_c   1.000
_cell.angle_alpha   90.00
_cell.angle_beta   90.00
_cell.angle_gamma   90.00
#
_symmetry.space_group_name_H-M   'P 1'
#
loop_
_entity.id
_entity.type
_entity.pdbx_description
1 polymer ?
#
loop_
_entity_poly.entity_id
_entity_poly.type
_entity_poly.pdbx_seq_one_letter_code
_entity_poly.pdbx_strand_id
1 'polypeptide(L)' 'MINHVSIGVSDISQARLFYDAVLKPLGYACLSNSKTSLGYGKGRV' A
#
# COMPACT_ATOMS: atom_id res chain seq x y z
N MET A 1 7.83 6.06 17.94
CA MET A 1 6.82 5.08 17.48
C MET A 1 6.77 5.16 15.96
N ILE A 2 6.70 4.03 15.26
CA ILE A 2 6.73 4.02 13.78
C ILE A 2 5.34 4.42 13.26
N ASN A 3 5.28 5.51 12.48
CA ASN A 3 4.02 6.01 11.92
C ASN A 3 3.78 5.52 10.49
N HIS A 4 4.84 5.29 9.72
CA HIS A 4 4.80 4.74 8.37
C HIS A 4 6.17 4.14 8.02
N VAL A 5 6.18 3.28 7.01
CA VAL A 5 7.40 2.77 6.38
C VAL A 5 7.23 2.84 4.87
N SER A 6 8.31 3.15 4.15
CA SER A 6 8.35 3.15 2.69
C SER A 6 9.27 2.03 2.23
N ILE A 7 8.77 1.19 1.32
CA ILE A 7 9.50 0.03 0.80
C ILE A 7 9.63 0.23 -0.70
N GLY A 8 10.86 0.24 -1.21
CA GLY A 8 11.13 0.29 -2.65
C GLY A 8 10.69 -1.01 -3.33
N VAL A 9 10.02 -0.91 -4.47
CA VAL A 9 9.58 -2.04 -5.29
C VAL A 9 10.06 -1.85 -6.73
N SER A 10 10.20 -2.95 -7.47
CA SER A 10 10.62 -2.91 -8.87
C SER A 10 9.55 -2.36 -9.82
N ASP A 11 8.27 -2.60 -9.53
CA ASP A 11 7.13 -2.15 -10.34
C ASP A 11 5.93 -1.82 -9.44
N ILE A 12 5.44 -0.58 -9.52
CA ILE A 12 4.33 -0.07 -8.71
C ILE A 12 3.02 -0.78 -9.05
N SER A 13 2.78 -1.07 -10.33
CA SER A 13 1.52 -1.70 -10.78
C SER A 13 1.45 -3.15 -10.30
N GLN A 14 2.55 -3.89 -10.39
CA GLN A 14 2.62 -5.26 -9.86
C GLN A 14 2.54 -5.28 -8.34
N ALA A 15 3.25 -4.37 -7.66
CA ALA A 15 3.20 -4.25 -6.22
C ALA A 15 1.77 -3.98 -5.72
N ARG A 16 1.00 -3.16 -6.45
CA ARG A 16 -0.41 -2.89 -6.11
C ARG A 16 -1.24 -4.17 -6.07
N LEU A 17 -1.17 -4.99 -7.10
CA LEU A 17 -1.95 -6.23 -7.17
C LEU A 17 -1.60 -7.17 -6.00
N PHE A 18 -0.31 -7.27 -5.68
CA PHE A 18 0.18 -8.05 -4.56
C PHE A 18 -0.33 -7.51 -3.22
N TYR A 19 -0.10 -6.23 -2.93
CA TYR A 19 -0.46 -5.63 -1.65
C TYR A 19 -1.99 -5.51 -1.49
N ASP A 20 -2.75 -5.27 -2.56
CA ASP A 20 -4.22 -5.32 -2.51
C ASP A 20 -4.70 -6.71 -2.07
N ALA A 21 -4.11 -7.78 -2.61
CA ALA A 21 -4.50 -9.15 -2.24
C ALA A 21 -4.11 -9.51 -0.80
N VAL A 22 -2.88 -9.18 -0.38
CA VAL A 22 -2.33 -9.59 0.92
C VAL A 22 -2.86 -8.74 2.07
N LEU A 23 -3.11 -7.45 1.84
CA LEU A 23 -3.50 -6.51 2.91
C LEU A 23 -5.02 -6.44 3.10
N LYS A 24 -5.81 -6.77 2.08
CA LYS A 24 -7.29 -6.85 2.19
C LYS A 24 -7.80 -7.74 3.33
N PRO A 25 -7.34 -8.99 3.51
CA PRO A 25 -7.79 -9.83 4.64
C PRO A 25 -7.37 -9.27 6.01
N LEU A 26 -6.36 -8.41 6.06
CA LEU A 26 -5.94 -7.71 7.28
C LEU A 26 -6.77 -6.43 7.54
N GLY A 27 -7.72 -6.11 6.66
CA GLY A 27 -8.58 -4.92 6.76
C GLY A 27 -7.90 -3.63 6.31
N TYR A 28 -6.80 -3.73 5.54
CA TYR A 28 -6.10 -2.60 4.95
C TYR A 28 -6.50 -2.43 3.48
N ALA A 29 -6.48 -1.19 3.01
CA ALA A 29 -6.78 -0.84 1.63
C ALA A 29 -5.75 0.16 1.08
N CYS A 30 -5.65 0.24 -0.24
CA CYS A 30 -4.89 1.30 -0.91
C CYS A 30 -5.65 2.63 -0.74
N LEU A 31 -5.13 3.50 0.12
CA LEU A 31 -5.71 4.80 0.45
C LEU A 31 -5.14 5.94 -0.41
N SER A 32 -3.91 5.78 -0.92
CA SER A 32 -3.28 6.71 -1.86
C SER A 32 -2.65 5.94 -3.00
N ASN A 33 -2.89 6.38 -4.23
CA ASN A 33 -2.37 5.75 -5.44
C ASN A 33 -1.81 6.83 -6.38
N SER A 34 -0.49 6.95 -6.39
CA SER A 34 0.25 7.87 -7.25
C SER A 34 1.13 7.08 -8.22
N LYS A 35 1.60 7.74 -9.29
CA LYS A 35 2.49 7.11 -10.28
C LYS A 35 3.77 6.52 -9.67
N THR A 36 4.21 7.06 -8.53
CA THR A 36 5.47 6.73 -7.88
C THR A 36 5.32 6.01 -6.55
N SER A 37 4.09 5.88 -6.03
CA SER A 37 3.88 5.32 -4.68
C SER A 37 2.44 4.85 -4.45
N LEU A 38 2.32 3.87 -3.55
CA LEU A 38 1.06 3.37 -3.02
C LEU A 38 1.07 3.52 -1.51
N GLY A 39 0.02 4.11 -0.96
CA GLY A 39 -0.19 4.25 0.48
C GLY A 39 -1.24 3.27 0.95
N TYR A 40 -0.86 2.32 1.80
CA TYR A 40 -1.77 1.36 2.42
C TYR A 40 -2.05 1.71 3.87
N GLY A 41 -3.30 1.56 4.29
CA GLY A 41 -3.73 1.90 5.64
C GLY A 41 -5.11 1.32 5.97
N LYS A 42 -5.50 1.44 7.24
CA LYS A 42 -6.84 1.10 7.73
C LYS A 42 -7.51 2.42 8.13
N GLY A 43 -8.51 2.87 7.37
CA GLY A 43 -9.22 4.13 7.61
C GLY A 43 -8.96 5.20 6.54
N ARG A 44 -8.68 6.44 6.95
CA ARG A 44 -8.32 7.56 6.07
C ARG A 44 -6.85 7.95 6.27
N VAL A 45 -6.18 8.36 5.19
CA VAL A 45 -4.93 9.14 5.21
C VAL A 45 -5.26 10.61 5.20
#